data_AF-A0A2N5YXE0-F1
#
_entry.id   AF-A0A2N5YXE0-F1
#
_cell.length_a   1.000
_cell.length_b   1.000
_cell.length_c   1.000
_cell.angle_alpha   90.00
_cell.angle_beta   90.00
_cell.angle_gamma   90.00
#
_symmetry.space_group_name_H-M   'P 1'
#
loop_
_entity.id
_entity.type
_entity.pdbx_description
1 polymer ?
#
loop_
_entity_poly.entity_id
_entity_poly.type
_entity_poly.pdbx_seq_one_letter_code
_entity_poly.pdbx_strand_id
1 'polypeptide(L)'
;MPYAIDRNIDGGYSLADFVETAIDFLYNDTGFFMMVEGGKIDWAAHSNDAATVVNEVKDFDDALLEAYEFYLEHPYETLIIVTADHETGGLSLGNNQEGYSAHYEDLALQKTSLGKFSSEVYQYKISSGDYQIEEVMQLAQDVFLNEAIELTESEYNRVFDAFNYYFYGTTNMTSEELTEAYGGYNPVAAAYVNIINTRAAASFSTWSHTGTRVPVYTIGARSELFSGGMDNTDFHRLIREIMEW
;
A
#
# COMPACT_ATOMS: atom_id res chain seq x y z
N MET A 1 8.19 4.60 10.71
CA MET A 1 8.58 3.32 10.07
C MET A 1 8.70 3.56 8.56
N PRO A 2 9.64 2.92 7.84
CA PRO A 2 9.63 2.89 6.37
C PRO A 2 8.42 2.08 5.87
N TYR A 3 8.10 2.13 4.57
CA TYR A 3 7.17 1.14 4.00
C TYR A 3 7.82 -0.24 4.14
N ALA A 4 7.02 -1.30 4.26
CA ALA A 4 7.45 -2.68 4.29
C ALA A 4 8.34 -3.02 3.08
N ILE A 5 7.97 -2.55 1.89
CA ILE A 5 8.77 -2.73 0.66
C ILE A 5 10.14 -2.06 0.73
N ASP A 6 10.27 -0.96 1.47
CA ASP A 6 11.53 -0.19 1.61
C ASP A 6 12.36 -0.62 2.83
N ARG A 7 11.83 -1.48 3.71
CA ARG A 7 12.44 -1.79 5.02
C ARG A 7 13.77 -2.53 4.90
N ASN A 8 13.95 -3.33 3.86
CA ASN A 8 15.24 -3.98 3.57
C ASN A 8 16.38 -2.98 3.30
N ILE A 9 16.05 -1.79 2.80
CA ILE A 9 17.00 -0.71 2.50
C ILE A 9 17.13 0.22 3.71
N ASP A 10 16.01 0.64 4.30
CA ASP A 10 15.97 1.66 5.35
C ASP A 10 16.18 1.11 6.76
N GLY A 11 16.01 -0.20 6.95
CA GLY A 11 16.00 -0.85 8.25
C GLY A 11 14.82 -0.40 9.12
N GLY A 12 14.91 -0.69 10.42
CA GLY A 12 13.87 -0.38 11.39
C GLY A 12 12.90 -1.53 11.66
N TYR A 13 12.07 -1.34 12.68
CA TYR A 13 11.16 -2.36 13.19
C TYR A 13 9.93 -2.54 12.30
N SER A 14 9.43 -3.78 12.25
CA SER A 14 8.16 -4.19 11.64
C SER A 14 6.98 -3.83 12.54
N LEU A 15 5.75 -3.88 12.00
CA LEU A 15 4.57 -3.74 12.86
C LEU A 15 4.45 -4.92 13.83
N ALA A 16 4.82 -6.12 13.41
CA ALA A 16 4.87 -7.32 14.26
C ALA A 16 5.76 -7.12 15.49
N ASP A 17 6.96 -6.56 15.32
CA ASP A 17 7.89 -6.29 16.44
C ASP A 17 7.23 -5.39 17.51
N PHE A 18 6.42 -4.42 17.08
CA PHE A 18 5.67 -3.56 18.01
C PHE A 18 4.51 -4.28 18.68
N VAL A 19 3.80 -5.15 17.96
CA VAL A 19 2.68 -5.93 18.51
C VAL A 19 3.19 -6.93 19.55
N GLU A 20 4.22 -7.71 19.24
CA GLU A 20 4.87 -8.64 20.18
C GLU A 20 5.27 -7.89 21.46
N THR A 21 6.03 -6.80 21.31
CA THR A 21 6.49 -6.00 22.46
C THR A 21 5.33 -5.39 23.26
N ALA A 22 4.25 -4.97 22.60
CA ALA A 22 3.10 -4.39 23.26
C ALA A 22 2.31 -5.44 24.05
N ILE A 23 2.11 -6.64 23.48
CA ILE A 23 1.45 -7.75 24.17
C ILE A 23 2.25 -8.14 25.42
N ASP A 24 3.57 -8.34 25.30
CA ASP A 24 4.46 -8.66 26.42
C ASP A 24 4.38 -7.64 27.55
N PHE A 25 4.30 -6.36 27.20
CA PHE A 25 4.23 -5.28 28.19
C PHE A 25 2.85 -5.12 28.82
N LEU A 26 1.77 -5.27 28.05
CA LEU A 26 0.40 -5.05 28.49
C LEU A 26 -0.19 -6.26 29.21
N TYR A 27 0.30 -7.47 28.97
CA TYR A 27 -0.26 -8.69 29.55
C TYR A 27 -0.16 -8.68 31.08
N ASN A 28 -1.32 -8.81 31.73
CA ASN A 28 -1.46 -8.78 33.19
C ASN A 28 -2.79 -9.42 33.65
N ASP A 29 -2.94 -9.62 34.96
CA ASP A 29 -4.09 -10.32 35.58
C ASP A 29 -5.46 -9.59 35.43
N THR A 30 -5.47 -8.34 34.98
CA THR A 30 -6.69 -7.54 34.77
C THR A 30 -7.08 -7.38 33.30
N GLY A 31 -6.31 -8.00 32.39
CA GLY A 31 -6.50 -7.87 30.95
C GLY A 31 -5.97 -6.54 30.39
N PHE A 32 -6.17 -6.35 29.08
CA PHE A 32 -5.77 -5.13 28.38
C PHE A 32 -6.63 -4.88 27.14
N PHE A 33 -6.54 -3.66 26.62
CA PHE A 33 -7.02 -3.28 25.30
C PHE A 33 -5.87 -2.75 24.48
N MET A 34 -5.79 -3.19 23.24
CA MET A 34 -4.77 -2.78 22.29
C MET A 34 -5.44 -2.49 20.94
N MET A 35 -5.03 -1.40 20.31
CA MET A 35 -5.39 -1.05 18.94
C MET A 35 -4.10 -1.01 18.12
N VAL A 36 -4.09 -1.75 17.02
CA VAL A 36 -2.95 -1.88 16.11
C VAL A 36 -3.40 -1.39 14.74
N GLU A 37 -2.62 -0.54 14.11
CA GLU A 37 -2.97 0.12 12.85
C GLU A 37 -1.92 -0.17 11.76
N GLY A 38 -2.33 -0.89 10.70
CA GLY A 38 -1.59 -1.02 9.44
C GLY A 38 -1.78 0.21 8.53
N GLY A 39 -1.54 1.42 9.05
CA GLY A 39 -2.04 2.68 8.45
C GLY A 39 -1.40 3.07 7.11
N LYS A 40 -0.36 2.37 6.69
CA LYS A 40 0.35 2.63 5.43
C LYS A 40 -0.26 1.95 4.21
N ILE A 41 -1.16 0.99 4.41
CA ILE A 41 -1.98 0.43 3.34
C ILE A 41 -2.73 1.58 2.63
N ASP A 42 -3.30 2.50 3.42
CA ASP A 42 -3.97 3.70 2.93
C ASP A 42 -3.03 4.60 2.12
N TRP A 43 -1.84 4.92 2.65
CA TRP A 43 -0.90 5.81 1.96
C TRP A 43 -0.38 5.22 0.64
N ALA A 44 -0.11 3.91 0.62
CA ALA A 44 0.30 3.21 -0.60
C ALA A 44 -0.83 3.21 -1.64
N ALA A 45 -2.07 2.97 -1.20
CA ALA A 45 -3.25 3.00 -2.05
C ALA A 45 -3.56 4.41 -2.58
N HIS A 46 -3.36 5.46 -1.78
CA HIS A 46 -3.45 6.85 -2.24
C HIS A 46 -2.49 7.15 -3.37
N SER A 47 -1.28 6.56 -3.35
CA SER A 47 -0.30 6.69 -4.44
C SER A 47 -0.53 5.71 -5.60
N ASN A 48 -1.62 4.96 -5.57
CA ASN A 48 -1.94 3.91 -6.53
C ASN A 48 -0.77 2.93 -6.71
N ASP A 49 -0.09 2.56 -5.64
CA ASP A 49 1.10 1.71 -5.67
C ASP A 49 0.75 0.28 -5.23
N ALA A 50 0.31 -0.57 -6.16
CA ALA A 50 -0.22 -1.89 -5.83
C ALA A 50 0.83 -2.81 -5.19
N ALA A 51 2.08 -2.75 -5.65
CA ALA A 51 3.15 -3.54 -5.07
C ALA A 51 3.43 -3.12 -3.62
N THR A 52 3.45 -1.82 -3.33
CA THR A 52 3.58 -1.33 -1.95
C THR A 52 2.35 -1.71 -1.12
N VAL A 53 1.11 -1.57 -1.64
CA VAL A 53 -0.12 -2.01 -0.96
C VAL A 53 -0.03 -3.48 -0.54
N VAL A 54 0.37 -4.37 -1.46
CA VAL A 54 0.51 -5.80 -1.17
C VAL A 54 1.53 -6.04 -0.05
N ASN A 55 2.66 -5.34 -0.05
CA ASN A 55 3.66 -5.47 1.01
C ASN A 55 3.18 -4.92 2.36
N GLU A 56 2.43 -3.81 2.39
CA GLU A 56 1.83 -3.28 3.63
C GLU A 56 0.75 -4.21 4.19
N VAL A 57 -0.07 -4.83 3.33
CA VAL A 57 -1.05 -5.84 3.77
C VAL A 57 -0.34 -7.05 4.38
N LYS A 58 0.76 -7.50 3.79
CA LYS A 58 1.58 -8.58 4.36
C LYS A 58 2.20 -8.19 5.70
N ASP A 59 2.70 -6.96 5.84
CA ASP A 59 3.24 -6.48 7.10
C ASP A 59 2.18 -6.40 8.22
N PHE A 60 0.94 -6.04 7.85
CA PHE A 60 -0.19 -6.09 8.77
C PHE A 60 -0.63 -7.52 9.11
N ASP A 61 -0.55 -8.46 8.15
CA ASP A 61 -0.80 -9.89 8.37
C ASP A 61 0.23 -10.50 9.33
N ASP A 62 1.51 -10.16 9.18
CA ASP A 62 2.58 -10.57 10.11
C ASP A 62 2.30 -10.03 11.53
N ALA A 63 1.80 -8.79 11.66
CA ALA A 63 1.40 -8.23 12.96
C ALA A 63 0.14 -8.89 13.54
N LEU A 64 -0.81 -9.28 12.69
CA LEU A 64 -1.99 -10.05 13.09
C LEU A 64 -1.59 -11.45 13.58
N LEU A 65 -0.54 -12.05 13.01
CA LEU A 65 -0.03 -13.35 13.45
C LEU A 65 0.40 -13.30 14.91
N GLU A 66 1.13 -12.28 15.35
CA GLU A 66 1.53 -12.10 16.76
C GLU A 66 0.31 -12.05 17.71
N ALA A 67 -0.72 -11.29 17.32
CA ALA A 67 -1.97 -11.24 18.09
C ALA A 67 -2.71 -12.59 18.08
N TYR A 68 -2.68 -13.30 16.94
CA TYR A 68 -3.30 -14.60 16.78
C TYR A 68 -2.60 -15.68 17.62
N GLU A 69 -1.27 -15.66 17.71
CA GLU A 69 -0.49 -16.55 18.57
C GLU A 69 -0.86 -16.34 20.04
N PHE A 70 -0.98 -15.09 20.50
CA PHE A 70 -1.50 -14.79 21.83
C PHE A 70 -2.92 -15.34 22.04
N TYR A 71 -3.81 -15.19 21.05
CA TYR A 71 -5.15 -15.78 21.11
C TYR A 71 -5.14 -17.30 21.25
N LEU A 72 -4.21 -18.02 20.59
CA LEU A 72 -4.13 -19.47 20.69
C LEU A 72 -3.78 -19.94 22.12
N GLU A 73 -3.05 -19.14 22.88
CA GLU A 73 -2.75 -19.39 24.30
C GLU A 73 -3.92 -18.99 25.22
N HIS A 74 -4.68 -17.96 24.83
CA HIS A 74 -5.76 -17.34 25.63
C HIS A 74 -7.15 -17.31 24.93
N PRO A 75 -7.67 -18.42 24.35
CA PRO A 75 -8.75 -18.37 23.37
C PRO A 75 -10.14 -18.05 23.95
N TYR A 76 -10.32 -18.23 25.26
CA TYR A 76 -11.60 -17.99 25.95
C TYR A 76 -11.71 -16.60 26.57
N GLU A 77 -10.61 -15.84 26.61
CA GLU A 77 -10.52 -14.51 27.22
C GLU A 77 -10.02 -13.43 26.25
N THR A 78 -9.63 -13.81 25.04
CA THR A 78 -9.17 -12.89 23.99
C THR A 78 -10.24 -12.72 22.92
N LEU A 79 -10.44 -11.47 22.49
CA LEU A 79 -11.22 -11.11 21.30
C LEU A 79 -10.33 -10.33 20.35
N ILE A 80 -10.18 -10.82 19.12
CA ILE A 80 -9.51 -10.10 18.04
C ILE A 80 -10.58 -9.60 17.07
N ILE A 81 -10.48 -8.32 16.71
CA ILE A 81 -11.32 -7.67 15.70
C ILE A 81 -10.39 -7.05 14.66
N VAL A 82 -10.57 -7.44 13.40
CA VAL A 82 -9.85 -6.89 12.25
C VAL A 82 -10.85 -6.24 11.31
N THR A 83 -10.66 -4.97 11.02
CA THR A 83 -11.47 -4.18 10.08
C THR A 83 -10.61 -3.09 9.45
N ALA A 84 -11.12 -2.42 8.43
CA ALA A 84 -10.59 -1.15 7.96
C ALA A 84 -11.49 0.02 8.42
N ASP A 85 -10.98 1.23 8.32
CA ASP A 85 -11.71 2.49 8.51
C ASP A 85 -12.43 2.93 7.23
N HIS A 86 -11.81 2.73 6.07
CA HIS A 86 -12.38 2.88 4.73
C HIS A 86 -11.58 2.12 3.66
N GLU A 87 -12.04 2.15 2.40
CA GLU A 87 -11.25 1.73 1.24
C GLU A 87 -10.59 2.96 0.59
N THR A 88 -9.42 2.77 0.00
CA THR A 88 -8.64 3.84 -0.64
C THR A 88 -8.20 3.41 -2.04
N GLY A 89 -8.32 4.34 -3.00
CA GLY A 89 -7.86 4.17 -4.37
C GLY A 89 -8.87 3.49 -5.31
N GLY A 90 -9.90 2.83 -4.77
CA GLY A 90 -10.85 2.05 -5.56
C GLY A 90 -10.14 0.95 -6.33
N LEU A 91 -9.29 0.20 -5.62
CA LEU A 91 -8.46 -0.87 -6.17
C LEU A 91 -9.34 -1.99 -6.73
N SER A 92 -9.04 -2.42 -7.94
CA SER A 92 -9.71 -3.54 -8.62
C SER A 92 -8.70 -4.40 -9.37
N LEU A 93 -9.04 -5.69 -9.50
CA LEU A 93 -8.25 -6.65 -10.26
C LEU A 93 -8.91 -6.89 -11.63
N GLY A 94 -8.34 -6.26 -12.64
CA GLY A 94 -8.78 -6.27 -14.02
C GLY A 94 -8.51 -4.90 -14.67
N ASN A 95 -8.12 -4.90 -15.95
CA ASN A 95 -8.07 -3.69 -16.76
C ASN A 95 -8.32 -4.01 -18.24
N ASN A 96 -8.63 -2.99 -19.03
CA ASN A 96 -8.92 -3.16 -20.46
C ASN A 96 -7.70 -3.59 -21.29
N GLN A 97 -6.49 -3.32 -20.81
CA GLN A 97 -5.25 -3.59 -21.54
C GLN A 97 -4.89 -5.09 -21.49
N GLU A 98 -4.99 -5.71 -20.32
CA GLU A 98 -4.67 -7.13 -20.10
C GLU A 98 -5.89 -8.05 -20.33
N GLY A 99 -7.10 -7.48 -20.37
CA GLY A 99 -8.34 -8.23 -20.59
C GLY A 99 -8.62 -9.21 -19.43
N TYR A 100 -8.55 -10.51 -19.72
CA TYR A 100 -8.70 -11.58 -18.72
C TYR A 100 -7.36 -12.17 -18.24
N SER A 101 -6.24 -11.55 -18.63
CA SER A 101 -4.90 -11.91 -18.16
C SER A 101 -4.52 -11.05 -16.95
N ALA A 102 -3.64 -11.57 -16.10
CA ALA A 102 -3.03 -10.82 -14.99
C ALA A 102 -1.66 -11.41 -14.68
N HIS A 103 -0.62 -10.56 -14.74
CA HIS A 103 0.76 -10.94 -14.41
C HIS A 103 1.10 -10.48 -12.99
N TYR A 104 0.46 -11.07 -11.97
CA TYR A 104 0.66 -10.64 -10.57
C TYR A 104 2.11 -10.79 -10.10
N GLU A 105 2.87 -11.68 -10.72
CA GLU A 105 4.32 -11.81 -10.54
C GLU A 105 5.07 -10.50 -10.83
N ASP A 106 4.54 -9.63 -11.69
CA ASP A 106 5.18 -8.36 -12.03
C ASP A 106 5.16 -7.36 -10.87
N LEU A 107 4.21 -7.49 -9.92
CA LEU A 107 4.25 -6.69 -8.69
C LEU A 107 5.55 -6.92 -7.90
N ALA A 108 6.12 -8.12 -8.00
CA ALA A 108 7.38 -8.44 -7.33
C ALA A 108 8.61 -7.83 -8.02
N LEU A 109 8.47 -7.25 -9.23
CA LEU A 109 9.55 -6.54 -9.90
C LEU A 109 9.85 -5.21 -9.22
N GLN A 110 8.83 -4.56 -8.66
CA GLN A 110 9.01 -3.36 -7.87
C GLN A 110 9.72 -3.67 -6.54
N LYS A 111 10.82 -2.97 -6.27
CA LYS A 111 11.71 -3.16 -5.11
C LYS A 111 11.68 -2.01 -4.14
N THR A 112 11.07 -0.89 -4.52
CA THR A 112 10.97 0.32 -3.71
C THR A 112 9.60 0.95 -3.87
N SER A 113 9.13 1.71 -2.89
CA SER A 113 7.88 2.46 -3.00
C SER A 113 7.97 3.60 -4.02
N LEU A 114 6.80 4.06 -4.50
CA LEU A 114 6.71 5.28 -5.31
C LEU A 114 7.47 6.45 -4.67
N GLY A 115 7.32 6.65 -3.36
CA GLY A 115 7.94 7.76 -2.63
C GLY A 115 9.46 7.70 -2.56
N LYS A 116 10.00 6.48 -2.39
CA LYS A 116 11.44 6.22 -2.41
C LYS A 116 12.03 6.56 -3.77
N PHE A 117 11.49 5.99 -4.83
CA PHE A 117 11.96 6.26 -6.19
C PHE A 117 11.74 7.72 -6.62
N SER A 118 10.64 8.35 -6.17
CA SER A 118 10.42 9.79 -6.36
C SER A 118 11.57 10.63 -5.80
N SER A 119 12.13 10.20 -4.67
CA SER A 119 13.27 10.87 -4.04
C SER A 119 14.54 10.68 -4.86
N GLU A 120 14.78 9.50 -5.43
CA GLU A 120 15.93 9.23 -6.32
C GLU A 120 15.88 10.04 -7.60
N VAL A 121 14.72 10.09 -8.27
CA VAL A 121 14.49 10.91 -9.46
C VAL A 121 14.69 12.40 -9.14
N TYR A 122 14.26 12.85 -7.96
CA TYR A 122 14.51 14.22 -7.50
C TYR A 122 15.99 14.49 -7.26
N GLN A 123 16.73 13.56 -6.62
CA GLN A 123 18.18 13.69 -6.42
C GLN A 123 18.92 13.78 -7.76
N TYR A 124 18.55 12.93 -8.72
CA TYR A 124 19.07 13.00 -10.07
C TYR A 124 18.83 14.39 -10.68
N LYS A 125 17.59 14.90 -10.61
CA LYS A 125 17.22 16.23 -11.11
C LYS A 125 18.03 17.38 -10.51
N ILE A 126 18.34 17.35 -9.21
CA ILE A 126 19.12 18.44 -8.58
C ILE A 126 20.63 18.28 -8.76
N SER A 127 21.10 17.07 -9.08
CA SER A 127 22.53 16.78 -9.30
C SER A 127 22.98 16.99 -10.74
N SER A 128 22.06 16.86 -11.71
CA SER A 128 22.32 17.07 -13.14
C SER A 128 21.79 18.43 -13.62
N GLY A 129 22.43 19.00 -14.65
CA GLY A 129 21.94 20.16 -15.40
C GLY A 129 21.55 19.83 -16.85
N ASP A 130 21.77 18.59 -17.28
CA ASP A 130 21.45 18.06 -18.60
C ASP A 130 20.84 16.67 -18.41
N TYR A 131 19.51 16.60 -18.46
CA TYR A 131 18.77 15.39 -18.12
C TYR A 131 18.66 14.47 -19.33
N GLN A 132 18.96 13.20 -19.15
CA GLN A 132 18.84 12.18 -20.20
C GLN A 132 17.86 11.10 -19.71
N ILE A 133 16.92 10.73 -20.58
CA ILE A 133 15.90 9.74 -20.21
C ILE A 133 16.53 8.38 -19.94
N GLU A 134 17.60 8.04 -20.65
CA GLU A 134 18.35 6.81 -20.50
C GLU A 134 18.90 6.65 -19.07
N GLU A 135 19.35 7.73 -18.43
CA GLU A 135 19.84 7.70 -17.06
C GLU A 135 18.68 7.46 -16.06
N VAL A 136 17.52 8.06 -16.30
CA VAL A 136 16.31 7.83 -15.49
C VAL A 136 15.76 6.41 -15.68
N MET A 137 15.80 5.89 -16.90
CA MET A 137 15.44 4.50 -17.20
C MET A 137 16.40 3.53 -16.52
N GLN A 138 17.69 3.84 -16.45
CA GLN A 138 18.66 3.02 -15.72
C GLN A 138 18.35 2.99 -14.21
N LEU A 139 18.01 4.14 -13.61
CA LEU A 139 17.57 4.18 -12.21
C LEU A 139 16.33 3.29 -11.99
N ALA A 140 15.37 3.33 -12.90
CA ALA A 140 14.16 2.51 -12.81
C ALA A 140 14.42 1.01 -13.05
N GLN A 141 15.42 0.64 -13.86
CA GLN A 141 15.77 -0.75 -14.11
C GLN A 141 16.23 -1.48 -12.85
N ASP A 142 16.81 -0.78 -11.87
CA ASP A 142 17.28 -1.43 -10.66
C ASP A 142 16.14 -1.70 -9.65
N VAL A 143 15.01 -0.98 -9.79
CA VAL A 143 13.95 -0.94 -8.76
C VAL A 143 12.52 -1.20 -9.24
N PHE A 144 12.23 -1.14 -10.53
CA PHE A 144 10.90 -1.45 -11.10
C PHE A 144 10.95 -2.53 -12.17
N LEU A 145 12.02 -2.60 -12.96
CA LEU A 145 12.17 -3.57 -14.03
C LEU A 145 13.25 -4.59 -13.63
N ASN A 146 13.36 -5.69 -14.35
CA ASN A 146 14.54 -6.55 -14.32
C ASN A 146 15.24 -6.35 -15.67
N GLU A 147 16.55 -6.56 -15.77
CA GLU A 147 17.31 -6.50 -17.04
C GLU A 147 16.68 -7.35 -18.17
N ALA A 148 15.87 -8.36 -17.81
CA ALA A 148 15.17 -9.23 -18.74
C ALA A 148 13.85 -8.66 -19.31
N ILE A 149 13.38 -7.50 -18.84
CA ILE A 149 12.05 -6.96 -19.15
C ILE A 149 12.17 -5.61 -19.85
N GLU A 150 11.84 -5.60 -21.14
CA GLU A 150 11.79 -4.37 -21.94
C GLU A 150 10.43 -3.68 -21.81
N LEU A 151 10.43 -2.35 -21.95
CA LEU A 151 9.21 -1.57 -22.10
C LEU A 151 8.67 -1.74 -23.53
N THR A 152 7.36 -1.91 -23.66
CA THR A 152 6.68 -1.75 -24.94
C THR A 152 6.74 -0.29 -25.40
N GLU A 153 6.49 -0.04 -26.69
CA GLU A 153 6.45 1.33 -27.23
C GLU A 153 5.46 2.23 -26.47
N SER A 154 4.29 1.70 -26.10
CA SER A 154 3.28 2.46 -25.34
C SER A 154 3.75 2.79 -23.92
N GLU A 155 4.49 1.91 -23.26
CA GLU A 155 5.00 2.13 -21.92
C GLU A 155 6.19 3.10 -21.94
N TYR A 156 7.08 2.96 -22.92
CA TYR A 156 8.15 3.92 -23.16
C TYR A 156 7.58 5.33 -23.38
N ASN A 157 6.56 5.47 -24.22
CA ASN A 157 5.92 6.77 -24.46
C ASN A 157 5.33 7.37 -23.17
N ARG A 158 4.73 6.54 -22.30
CA ARG A 158 4.22 6.97 -20.99
C ARG A 158 5.34 7.50 -20.08
N VAL A 159 6.48 6.81 -20.02
CA VAL A 159 7.67 7.26 -19.29
C VAL A 159 8.25 8.53 -19.91
N PHE A 160 8.30 8.61 -21.23
CA PHE A 160 8.83 9.76 -21.97
C PHE A 160 8.01 11.03 -21.74
N ASP A 161 6.68 10.93 -21.76
CA ASP A 161 5.79 12.05 -21.47
C ASP A 161 5.94 12.52 -20.01
N ALA A 162 6.00 11.58 -19.07
CA ALA A 162 6.25 11.87 -17.66
C ALA A 162 7.62 12.55 -17.43
N PHE A 163 8.66 12.06 -18.11
CA PHE A 163 10.01 12.63 -18.09
C PHE A 163 10.00 14.07 -18.62
N ASN A 164 9.43 14.32 -19.80
CA ASN A 164 9.37 15.66 -20.38
C ASN A 164 8.61 16.66 -19.51
N TYR A 165 7.49 16.21 -18.93
CA TYR A 165 6.73 17.02 -18.01
C TYR A 165 7.53 17.33 -16.74
N TYR A 166 8.13 16.33 -16.10
CA TYR A 166 8.84 16.54 -14.84
C TYR A 166 10.12 17.35 -15.00
N PHE A 167 10.94 17.09 -16.02
CA PHE A 167 12.26 17.71 -16.19
C PHE A 167 12.22 19.03 -16.96
N TYR A 168 11.35 19.16 -17.97
CA TYR A 168 11.29 20.33 -18.85
C TYR A 168 9.98 21.11 -18.76
N GLY A 169 9.00 20.65 -17.96
CA GLY A 169 7.68 21.29 -17.87
C GLY A 169 6.89 21.21 -19.17
N THR A 170 7.24 20.30 -20.08
CA THR A 170 6.64 20.20 -21.41
C THR A 170 5.60 19.07 -21.43
N THR A 171 4.36 19.40 -21.70
CA THR A 171 3.26 18.44 -21.84
C THR A 171 2.12 19.05 -22.67
N ASN A 172 1.35 18.19 -23.34
CA ASN A 172 0.09 18.57 -23.99
C ASN A 172 -1.13 18.33 -23.09
N MET A 173 -0.93 17.74 -21.91
CA MET A 173 -1.98 17.43 -20.94
C MET A 173 -2.42 18.70 -20.20
N THR A 174 -3.71 18.80 -19.96
CA THR A 174 -4.32 19.77 -19.04
C THR A 174 -3.95 19.46 -17.59
N SER A 175 -4.15 20.43 -16.68
CA SER A 175 -3.95 20.19 -15.25
C SER A 175 -4.81 19.07 -14.67
N GLU A 176 -6.01 18.87 -15.23
CA GLU A 176 -6.92 17.79 -14.83
C GLU A 176 -6.37 16.43 -15.27
N GLU A 177 -5.97 16.30 -16.54
CA GLU A 177 -5.34 15.08 -17.07
C GLU A 177 -4.04 14.73 -16.33
N LEU A 178 -3.24 15.73 -15.96
CA LEU A 178 -2.03 15.52 -15.14
C LEU A 178 -2.36 15.00 -13.74
N THR A 179 -3.44 15.50 -13.15
CA THR A 179 -3.93 15.03 -11.84
C THR A 179 -4.46 13.60 -11.96
N GLU A 180 -5.19 13.28 -13.02
CA GLU A 180 -5.67 11.94 -13.28
C GLU A 180 -4.52 10.94 -13.48
N ALA A 181 -3.52 11.31 -14.28
CA ALA A 181 -2.39 10.44 -14.59
C ALA A 181 -1.40 10.24 -13.44
N TYR A 182 -1.17 11.26 -12.61
CA TYR A 182 -0.07 11.26 -11.64
C TYR A 182 -0.48 11.57 -10.20
N GLY A 183 -1.71 12.00 -9.92
CA GLY A 183 -2.21 12.21 -8.56
C GLY A 183 -1.53 13.30 -7.75
N GLY A 184 -0.71 14.15 -8.38
CA GLY A 184 0.17 15.10 -7.69
C GLY A 184 1.49 14.49 -7.19
N TYR A 185 1.75 13.22 -7.48
CA TYR A 185 3.02 12.55 -7.21
C TYR A 185 4.07 12.86 -8.29
N ASN A 186 5.31 12.36 -8.10
CA ASN A 186 6.35 12.48 -9.12
C ASN A 186 5.89 11.75 -10.40
N PRO A 187 5.75 12.44 -11.55
CA PRO A 187 5.22 11.85 -12.77
C PRO A 187 6.00 10.63 -13.26
N VAL A 188 7.33 10.66 -13.14
CA VAL A 188 8.19 9.56 -13.58
C VAL A 188 7.96 8.33 -12.71
N ALA A 189 7.95 8.50 -11.38
CA ALA A 189 7.70 7.39 -10.47
C ALA A 189 6.28 6.82 -10.63
N ALA A 190 5.28 7.69 -10.76
CA ALA A 190 3.91 7.30 -11.03
C ALA A 190 3.76 6.54 -12.35
N ALA A 191 4.51 6.91 -13.40
CA ALA A 191 4.49 6.20 -14.68
C ALA A 191 5.00 4.75 -14.55
N TYR A 192 6.11 4.53 -13.84
CA TYR A 192 6.63 3.17 -13.61
C TYR A 192 5.71 2.31 -12.74
N VAL A 193 5.20 2.87 -11.64
CA VAL A 193 4.18 2.19 -10.81
C VAL A 193 2.96 1.83 -11.65
N ASN A 194 2.48 2.77 -12.49
CA ASN A 194 1.34 2.54 -13.35
C ASN A 194 1.58 1.45 -14.41
N ILE A 195 2.81 1.32 -14.92
CA ILE A 195 3.20 0.22 -15.82
C ILE A 195 3.10 -1.14 -15.09
N ILE A 196 3.70 -1.25 -13.91
CA ILE A 196 3.66 -2.47 -13.09
C ILE A 196 2.22 -2.84 -12.74
N ASN A 197 1.43 -1.88 -12.28
CA ASN A 197 0.01 -2.05 -12.03
C ASN A 197 -0.75 -2.55 -13.26
N THR A 198 -0.51 -1.93 -14.43
CA THR A 198 -1.20 -2.28 -15.67
C THR A 198 -0.92 -3.75 -16.02
N ARG A 199 0.34 -4.19 -16.00
CA ARG A 199 0.71 -5.58 -16.31
C ARG A 199 0.14 -6.58 -15.30
N ALA A 200 0.14 -6.21 -14.03
CA ALA A 200 -0.46 -7.00 -12.96
C ALA A 200 -2.00 -6.97 -12.95
N ALA A 201 -2.64 -6.30 -13.91
CA ALA A 201 -4.07 -6.04 -13.92
C ALA A 201 -4.60 -5.38 -12.64
N ALA A 202 -3.78 -4.62 -11.90
CA ALA A 202 -4.20 -3.84 -10.75
C ALA A 202 -4.63 -2.44 -11.22
N SER A 203 -5.90 -2.09 -11.06
CA SER A 203 -6.46 -0.80 -11.46
C SER A 203 -6.91 0.00 -10.25
N PHE A 204 -6.69 1.31 -10.30
CA PHE A 204 -7.21 2.27 -9.33
C PHE A 204 -8.12 3.26 -10.04
N SER A 205 -9.17 3.71 -9.35
CA SER A 205 -10.20 4.62 -9.91
C SER A 205 -10.14 6.04 -9.34
N THR A 206 -9.37 6.25 -8.28
CA THR A 206 -9.23 7.55 -7.61
C THR A 206 -7.89 7.62 -6.88
N TRP A 207 -7.44 8.84 -6.56
CA TRP A 207 -6.29 9.08 -5.67
C TRP A 207 -6.76 9.35 -4.22
N SER A 208 -8.00 8.99 -3.90
CA SER A 208 -8.71 9.30 -2.65
C SER A 208 -9.47 8.09 -2.13
N HIS A 209 -10.27 8.26 -1.08
CA HIS A 209 -11.06 7.18 -0.49
C HIS A 209 -12.28 6.82 -1.34
N THR A 210 -12.82 5.62 -1.15
CA THR A 210 -14.13 5.22 -1.68
C THR A 210 -15.10 4.84 -0.56
N GLY A 211 -16.40 4.86 -0.89
CA GLY A 211 -17.48 4.47 0.02
C GLY A 211 -17.74 2.96 0.09
N THR A 212 -16.76 2.14 -0.30
CA THR A 212 -16.86 0.68 -0.23
C THR A 212 -17.07 0.21 1.20
N ARG A 213 -17.96 -0.78 1.39
CA ARG A 213 -18.11 -1.43 2.70
C ARG A 213 -16.85 -2.25 3.00
N VAL A 214 -16.27 -2.01 4.17
CA VAL A 214 -15.10 -2.74 4.65
C VAL A 214 -15.52 -4.04 5.34
N PRO A 215 -14.72 -5.11 5.21
CA PRO A 215 -14.99 -6.36 5.90
C PRO A 215 -14.67 -6.24 7.39
N VAL A 216 -15.35 -7.06 8.18
CA VAL A 216 -15.11 -7.21 9.62
C VAL A 216 -14.84 -8.68 9.89
N TYR A 217 -13.64 -8.98 10.38
CA TYR A 217 -13.25 -10.32 10.80
C TYR A 217 -13.08 -10.34 12.30
N THR A 218 -13.63 -11.35 12.96
CA THR A 218 -13.52 -11.50 14.41
C THR A 218 -13.27 -12.94 14.80
N ILE A 219 -12.58 -13.12 15.92
CA ILE A 219 -12.38 -14.42 16.55
C ILE A 219 -12.26 -14.27 18.07
N GLY A 220 -12.75 -15.27 18.81
CA GLY A 220 -12.59 -15.38 20.24
C GLY A 220 -13.83 -14.97 21.04
N ALA A 221 -13.61 -14.47 22.25
CA ALA A 221 -14.67 -14.22 23.21
C ALA A 221 -15.70 -13.21 22.68
N ARG A 222 -16.97 -13.63 22.60
CA ARG A 222 -18.10 -12.80 22.16
C ARG A 222 -18.00 -12.30 20.70
N SER A 223 -17.22 -12.97 19.85
CA SER A 223 -17.03 -12.56 18.44
C SER A 223 -18.33 -12.57 17.63
N GLU A 224 -19.33 -13.36 18.03
CA GLU A 224 -20.64 -13.44 17.40
C GLU A 224 -21.41 -12.10 17.38
N LEU A 225 -21.08 -11.18 18.28
CA LEU A 225 -21.66 -9.83 18.33
C LEU A 225 -21.29 -8.96 17.11
N PHE A 226 -20.24 -9.33 16.39
CA PHE A 226 -19.74 -8.60 15.22
C PHE A 226 -20.22 -9.18 13.88
N SER A 227 -21.28 -10.00 13.91
CA SER A 227 -21.84 -10.60 12.70
C SER A 227 -22.91 -9.73 12.02
N GLY A 228 -22.97 -9.78 10.69
CA GLY A 228 -23.97 -9.06 9.89
C GLY A 228 -23.50 -7.67 9.42
N GLY A 229 -24.43 -6.88 8.89
CA GLY A 229 -24.15 -5.52 8.44
C GLY A 229 -24.28 -4.53 9.60
N MET A 230 -23.24 -3.73 9.82
CA MET A 230 -23.18 -2.75 10.92
C MET A 230 -22.53 -1.44 10.47
N ASP A 231 -22.76 -0.40 11.26
CA ASP A 231 -22.10 0.89 11.11
C ASP A 231 -20.84 0.94 11.99
N ASN A 232 -19.85 1.74 11.61
CA ASN A 232 -18.62 1.86 12.42
C ASN A 232 -18.92 2.42 13.84
N THR A 233 -20.02 3.16 14.02
CA THR A 233 -20.46 3.62 15.34
C THR A 233 -20.99 2.51 16.23
N ASP A 234 -21.23 1.30 15.72
CA ASP A 234 -21.63 0.17 16.57
C ASP A 234 -20.43 -0.44 17.31
N PHE A 235 -19.22 -0.35 16.75
CA PHE A 235 -18.00 -0.94 17.32
C PHE A 235 -17.67 -0.40 18.72
N HIS A 236 -17.66 0.93 18.89
CA HIS A 236 -17.34 1.51 20.19
C HIS A 236 -18.35 1.11 21.28
N ARG A 237 -19.62 0.89 20.90
CA ARG A 237 -20.66 0.46 21.84
C ARG A 237 -20.44 -0.99 22.26
N LEU A 238 -20.20 -1.87 21.28
CA LEU A 238 -19.96 -3.30 21.52
C LEU A 238 -18.67 -3.52 22.31
N ILE A 239 -17.57 -2.88 21.93
CA ILE A 239 -16.29 -2.98 22.66
C ILE A 239 -16.46 -2.53 24.11
N ARG A 240 -17.14 -1.40 24.33
CA ARG A 240 -17.42 -0.90 25.68
C ARG A 240 -18.22 -1.91 26.52
N GLU A 241 -19.24 -2.53 25.93
CA GLU A 241 -20.04 -3.56 26.61
C GLU A 241 -19.22 -4.81 26.96
N ILE A 242 -18.30 -5.21 26.09
CA ILE A 242 -17.42 -6.37 26.30
C ILE A 242 -16.40 -6.10 27.41
N MET A 243 -15.88 -4.87 27.46
CA MET A 243 -14.88 -4.46 28.45
C MET A 243 -15.47 -4.06 29.81
N GLU A 244 -16.80 -4.06 29.96
CA GLU A 244 -17.50 -3.61 31.17
C GLU A 244 -17.15 -2.16 31.59
N TRP A 245 -16.92 -1.26 30.61
CA TRP A 245 -16.59 0.16 30.79
C TRP A 245 -17.82 1.11 30.76
#